data_AF-A0A7X8L8U0-F1
#
_entry.id   AF-A0A7X8L8U0-F1
#
_cell.length_a   1.000
_cell.length_b   1.000
_cell.length_c   1.000
_cell.angle_alpha   90.00
_cell.angle_beta   90.00
_cell.angle_gamma   90.00
#
_symmetry.space_group_name_H-M   'P 1'
#
loop_
_entity.id
_entity.type
_entity.pdbx_description
1 polymer ?
#
loop_
_entity_poly.entity_id
_entity_poly.type
_entity_poly.pdbx_seq_one_letter_code
_entity_poly.pdbx_strand_id
1 'polypeptide(L)'
;MLFSKDMGIDLGTANTLVFIKGKGIIVNEPSVVAVDTRIKQVLAVGDEAKQMIGRTPGNIVAMRPMKDGVIADFETTEAMLRYFINKAYKKGFFNGKPRVVVCVPSGVTEVEKRAVIEATINAGARERDAYLVEEPMAAAIGAGLPVAEPTGSMVVDIGGGTSEVAVISLGGVVTSKSLRIAGDELDEYIVNYIKKEYSLMIGERTAEEIKLTIGSAYPIHPEEKKQIRGRDLISGLPKTIEVTSQEILHALQEPVNAIVDAIKFTLEKTPPELAADIMETGIMLTGGGALLKGLDQLINQETGMPVHIAEEPLNCVVLGTGLVLEHIDTLKSVLISPRKLR
;
A
#
# COMPACT_ATOMS: atom_id res chain seq x y z
N MET A 1 21.22 -24.22 -15.42
CA MET A 1 21.24 -23.42 -14.16
C MET A 1 20.03 -23.85 -13.36
N LEU A 2 20.19 -24.21 -12.08
CA LEU A 2 19.04 -24.54 -11.23
C LEU A 2 18.05 -23.36 -11.25
N PHE A 3 16.78 -23.65 -11.51
CA PHE A 3 15.69 -22.69 -11.52
C PHE A 3 15.50 -22.08 -10.11
N SER A 4 16.30 -21.08 -9.76
CA SER A 4 15.99 -20.14 -8.68
C SER A 4 14.65 -19.50 -9.02
N LYS A 5 13.64 -19.66 -8.17
CA LYS A 5 12.40 -18.91 -8.35
C LYS A 5 12.63 -17.55 -7.71
N ASP A 6 12.78 -16.55 -8.57
CA ASP A 6 12.90 -15.16 -8.17
C ASP A 6 11.50 -14.64 -7.79
N MET A 7 11.42 -13.93 -6.68
CA MET A 7 10.17 -13.53 -6.01
C MET A 7 10.12 -12.04 -5.75
N GLY A 8 8.99 -11.42 -6.08
CA GLY A 8 8.68 -10.03 -5.76
C GLY A 8 7.65 -9.98 -4.65
N ILE A 9 7.86 -9.14 -3.66
CA ILE A 9 6.94 -8.97 -2.54
C ILE A 9 6.61 -7.50 -2.42
N ASP A 10 5.33 -7.19 -2.58
CA ASP A 10 4.76 -5.95 -2.07
C ASP A 10 4.33 -6.21 -0.62
N LEU A 11 5.07 -5.65 0.33
CA LEU A 11 4.83 -5.79 1.76
C LEU A 11 3.99 -4.62 2.28
N GLY A 12 2.78 -4.49 1.73
CA GLY A 12 1.89 -3.37 2.04
C GLY A 12 1.30 -3.44 3.45
N THR A 13 0.90 -2.28 3.96
CA THR A 13 0.25 -2.17 5.28
C THR A 13 -1.06 -2.95 5.35
N ALA A 14 -1.85 -2.93 4.26
CA ALA A 14 -3.19 -3.54 4.22
C ALA A 14 -3.17 -4.95 3.59
N ASN A 15 -2.41 -5.11 2.51
CA ASN A 15 -2.32 -6.35 1.73
C ASN A 15 -0.85 -6.66 1.42
N THR A 16 -0.53 -7.94 1.38
CA THR A 16 0.74 -8.46 0.88
C THR A 16 0.50 -9.21 -0.42
N LEU A 17 1.23 -8.83 -1.46
CA LEU A 17 1.17 -9.49 -2.76
C LEU A 17 2.52 -10.13 -3.08
N VAL A 18 2.49 -11.33 -3.65
CA VAL A 18 3.71 -12.07 -4.02
C VAL A 18 3.67 -12.44 -5.49
N PHE A 19 4.66 -11.94 -6.24
CA PHE A 19 4.93 -12.29 -7.63
C PHE A 19 6.00 -13.38 -7.72
N ILE A 20 5.83 -14.33 -8.63
CA ILE A 20 6.87 -15.29 -9.02
C ILE A 20 7.20 -15.11 -10.49
N LYS A 21 8.49 -14.94 -10.79
CA LYS A 21 9.02 -14.85 -12.16
C LYS A 21 8.48 -15.98 -13.05
N GLY A 22 7.88 -15.61 -14.18
CA GLY A 22 7.27 -16.54 -15.13
C GLY A 22 5.96 -17.19 -14.67
N LYS A 23 5.36 -16.75 -13.55
CA LYS A 23 4.04 -17.21 -13.10
C LYS A 23 3.05 -16.10 -12.76
N GLY A 24 3.50 -14.86 -12.57
CA GLY A 24 2.63 -13.76 -12.16
C GLY A 24 2.41 -13.71 -10.64
N ILE A 25 1.31 -13.07 -10.23
CA ILE A 25 0.90 -12.93 -8.83
C ILE A 25 0.34 -14.25 -8.32
N ILE A 26 0.94 -14.78 -7.25
CA ILE A 26 0.58 -16.07 -6.63
C ILE A 26 -0.14 -15.89 -5.30
N VAL A 27 0.15 -14.80 -4.60
CA VAL A 27 -0.47 -14.44 -3.32
C VAL A 27 -1.00 -13.02 -3.44
N ASN A 28 -2.22 -12.82 -2.96
CA ASN A 28 -2.82 -11.53 -2.69
C ASN A 28 -3.72 -11.70 -1.47
N GLU A 29 -3.19 -11.38 -0.30
CA GLU A 29 -3.84 -11.63 0.99
C GLU A 29 -3.64 -10.43 1.92
N PRO A 30 -4.55 -10.20 2.89
CA PRO A 30 -4.37 -9.17 3.90
C PRO A 30 -3.07 -9.33 4.71
N SER A 31 -2.43 -8.21 5.04
CA SER A 31 -1.25 -8.16 5.91
C SER A 31 -1.65 -8.28 7.39
N VAL A 32 -2.32 -9.37 7.76
CA VAL A 32 -2.89 -9.60 9.09
C VAL A 32 -2.36 -10.92 9.66
N VAL A 33 -2.03 -10.92 10.94
CA VAL A 33 -1.60 -12.10 11.69
C VAL A 33 -2.42 -12.23 12.96
N ALA A 34 -2.89 -13.45 13.25
CA ALA A 34 -3.53 -13.79 14.51
C ALA A 34 -2.54 -14.55 15.40
N VAL A 35 -2.38 -14.10 16.65
CA VAL A 35 -1.42 -14.65 17.62
C VAL A 35 -2.14 -15.01 18.92
N ASP A 36 -1.86 -16.19 19.49
CA ASP A 36 -2.21 -16.49 20.88
C ASP A 36 -1.19 -15.82 21.81
N THR A 37 -1.66 -14.88 22.62
CA THR A 37 -0.80 -14.02 23.45
C THR A 37 -0.16 -14.75 24.63
N ARG A 38 -0.66 -15.94 25.00
CA ARG A 38 -0.15 -16.72 26.15
C ARG A 38 1.09 -17.52 25.77
N ILE A 39 1.05 -18.12 24.58
CA ILE A 39 2.12 -18.99 24.06
C ILE A 39 2.94 -18.32 22.96
N LYS A 40 2.58 -17.07 22.58
CA LYS A 40 3.19 -16.29 21.49
C LYS A 40 3.26 -17.06 20.16
N GLN A 41 2.21 -17.83 19.88
CA GLN A 41 2.14 -18.66 18.67
C GLN A 41 1.25 -18.01 17.62
N VAL A 42 1.74 -17.95 16.39
CA VAL A 42 0.94 -17.56 15.22
C VAL A 42 -0.09 -18.65 14.94
N LEU A 43 -1.36 -18.26 14.94
CA LEU A 43 -2.51 -19.13 14.69
C LEU A 43 -2.95 -19.10 13.23
N ALA A 44 -2.97 -17.92 12.62
CA ALA A 44 -3.38 -17.69 11.25
C ALA A 44 -2.68 -16.47 10.65
N VAL A 45 -2.57 -16.43 9.32
CA VAL A 45 -2.03 -15.31 8.54
C VAL A 45 -2.93 -15.10 7.31
N GLY A 46 -3.06 -13.86 6.85
CA GLY A 46 -3.81 -13.56 5.62
C GLY A 46 -5.32 -13.49 5.84
N ASP A 47 -6.08 -14.07 4.91
CA ASP A 47 -7.55 -14.01 4.93
C ASP A 47 -8.15 -14.59 6.22
N GLU A 48 -7.61 -15.72 6.69
CA GLU A 48 -8.05 -16.36 7.92
C GLU A 48 -7.87 -15.45 9.14
N ALA A 49 -6.75 -14.73 9.20
CA ALA A 49 -6.48 -13.79 10.28
C ALA A 49 -7.35 -12.52 10.17
N LYS A 50 -7.59 -11.99 8.95
CA LYS A 50 -8.48 -10.83 8.74
C LYS A 50 -9.92 -11.11 9.22
N GLN A 51 -10.41 -12.34 9.06
CA GLN A 51 -11.74 -12.73 9.56
C GLN A 51 -11.87 -12.68 11.09
N MET A 52 -10.75 -12.72 11.82
CA MET A 52 -10.72 -12.69 13.29
C MET A 52 -10.75 -11.26 13.85
N ILE A 53 -10.45 -10.22 13.06
CA ILE A 53 -10.39 -8.82 13.55
C ILE A 53 -11.73 -8.42 14.19
N GLY A 54 -11.64 -7.91 15.44
CA GLY A 54 -12.80 -7.50 16.23
C GLY A 54 -13.70 -8.65 16.73
N ARG A 55 -13.28 -9.91 16.55
CA ARG A 55 -14.04 -11.13 16.91
C ARG A 55 -13.25 -12.10 17.79
N THR A 56 -12.03 -11.74 18.21
CA THR A 56 -11.18 -12.62 18.99
C THR A 56 -11.59 -12.69 20.47
N PRO A 57 -11.41 -13.85 21.14
CA PRO A 57 -11.42 -13.92 22.60
C PRO A 57 -10.19 -13.22 23.18
N GLY A 58 -10.19 -12.92 24.48
CA GLY A 58 -9.16 -12.07 25.11
C GLY A 58 -7.71 -12.58 25.02
N ASN A 59 -7.47 -13.86 24.71
CA ASN A 59 -6.13 -14.44 24.54
C ASN A 59 -5.66 -14.49 23.07
N ILE A 60 -6.46 -14.05 22.11
CA ILE A 60 -6.10 -14.00 20.69
C ILE A 60 -6.12 -12.55 20.23
N VAL A 61 -5.05 -12.13 19.58
CA VAL A 61 -4.97 -10.80 18.98
C VAL A 61 -4.74 -10.98 17.48
N ALA A 62 -5.65 -10.44 16.67
CA ALA A 62 -5.46 -10.28 15.24
C ALA A 62 -4.98 -8.85 14.99
N MET A 63 -3.81 -8.70 14.38
CA MET A 63 -3.16 -7.40 14.18
C MET A 63 -2.44 -7.32 12.83
N ARG A 64 -2.24 -6.09 12.36
CA ARG A 64 -1.40 -5.77 11.20
C ARG A 64 0.01 -5.46 11.71
N PRO A 65 1.04 -6.24 11.33
CA PRO A 65 2.39 -6.03 11.85
C PRO A 65 3.16 -4.94 11.08
N MET A 66 2.61 -4.50 9.95
CA MET A 66 3.04 -3.35 9.18
C MET A 66 2.15 -2.15 9.54
N LYS A 67 2.75 -0.96 9.73
CA LYS A 67 2.05 0.31 9.93
C LYS A 67 2.79 1.42 9.20
N ASP A 68 2.07 2.32 8.52
CA ASP A 68 2.65 3.46 7.80
C ASP A 68 3.78 3.06 6.83
N GLY A 69 3.65 1.89 6.18
CA GLY A 69 4.64 1.36 5.25
C GLY A 69 5.92 0.80 5.90
N VAL A 70 5.97 0.71 7.23
CA VAL A 70 7.13 0.21 7.99
C VAL A 70 6.77 -0.94 8.92
N ILE A 71 7.78 -1.66 9.39
CA ILE A 71 7.62 -2.78 10.32
C ILE A 71 7.34 -2.24 11.72
N ALA A 72 6.12 -2.45 12.22
CA ALA A 72 5.74 -2.09 13.59
C ALA A 72 6.01 -3.23 14.59
N ASP A 73 5.91 -4.47 14.13
CA ASP A 73 6.24 -5.67 14.90
C ASP A 73 7.11 -6.61 14.05
N PHE A 74 8.38 -6.73 14.43
CA PHE A 74 9.37 -7.51 13.68
C PHE A 74 9.10 -9.01 13.72
N GLU A 75 8.84 -9.59 14.90
CA GLU A 75 8.62 -11.03 15.04
C GLU A 75 7.37 -11.47 14.27
N THR A 76 6.30 -10.68 14.36
CA THR A 76 5.05 -10.94 13.66
C THR A 76 5.19 -10.74 12.15
N THR A 77 5.95 -9.73 11.70
CA THR A 77 6.24 -9.53 10.26
C THR A 77 7.08 -10.67 9.69
N GLU A 78 8.10 -11.14 10.41
CA GLU A 78 8.93 -12.27 9.99
C GLU A 78 8.07 -13.55 9.82
N ALA A 79 7.17 -13.81 10.76
CA ALA A 79 6.25 -14.94 10.66
C ALA A 79 5.30 -14.81 9.46
N MET A 80 4.77 -13.61 9.21
CA MET A 80 3.91 -13.31 8.06
C MET A 80 4.64 -13.51 6.73
N LEU A 81 5.83 -12.93 6.58
CA LEU A 81 6.68 -13.10 5.40
C LEU A 81 7.03 -14.58 5.19
N ARG A 82 7.37 -15.31 6.25
CA ARG A 82 7.65 -16.75 6.17
C ARG A 82 6.45 -17.53 5.64
N TYR A 83 5.24 -17.20 6.10
CA TYR A 83 4.02 -17.81 5.59
C TYR A 83 3.84 -17.53 4.09
N PHE A 84 3.89 -16.27 3.66
CA PHE A 84 3.68 -15.91 2.26
C PHE A 84 4.77 -16.44 1.32
N ILE A 85 6.04 -16.40 1.74
CA ILE A 85 7.15 -17.02 0.99
C ILE A 85 6.90 -18.52 0.82
N ASN A 86 6.54 -19.25 1.88
CA ASN A 86 6.29 -20.69 1.78
C ASN A 86 5.03 -21.02 0.96
N LYS A 87 3.99 -20.17 1.03
CA LYS A 87 2.74 -20.33 0.26
C LYS A 87 3.00 -20.17 -1.24
N ALA A 88 3.77 -19.15 -1.63
CA ALA A 88 4.18 -18.93 -3.01
C ALA A 88 5.25 -19.95 -3.49
N TYR A 89 6.15 -20.34 -2.59
CA TYR A 89 7.28 -21.23 -2.86
C TYR A 89 7.01 -22.65 -2.36
N LYS A 90 6.32 -23.47 -3.16
CA LYS A 90 6.24 -24.92 -2.91
C LYS A 90 7.66 -25.54 -2.88
N LYS A 91 8.13 -25.92 -1.70
CA LYS A 91 9.44 -26.55 -1.48
C LYS A 91 9.46 -27.93 -2.13
N GLY A 92 10.33 -28.12 -3.13
CA GLY A 92 10.76 -29.44 -3.60
C GLY A 92 12.07 -29.85 -2.91
N PHE A 93 12.41 -31.14 -2.95
CA PHE A 93 13.56 -31.74 -2.27
C PHE A 93 14.95 -31.16 -2.67
N PHE A 94 15.02 -30.40 -3.78
CA PHE A 94 16.25 -29.81 -4.35
C PHE A 94 16.22 -28.29 -4.50
N ASN A 95 15.25 -27.61 -3.88
CA ASN A 95 15.06 -26.18 -4.09
C ASN A 95 15.88 -25.35 -3.10
N GLY A 96 16.80 -24.52 -3.61
CA GLY A 96 17.54 -23.54 -2.80
C GLY A 96 16.67 -22.40 -2.26
N LYS A 97 17.25 -21.50 -1.47
CA LYS A 97 16.57 -20.28 -1.01
C LYS A 97 16.30 -19.33 -2.20
N PRO A 98 15.09 -18.74 -2.31
CA PRO A 98 14.77 -17.81 -3.39
C PRO A 98 15.53 -16.49 -3.26
N ARG A 99 15.76 -15.84 -4.39
CA ARG A 99 16.05 -14.40 -4.46
C ARG A 99 14.74 -13.63 -4.29
N VAL A 100 14.77 -12.58 -3.50
CA VAL A 100 13.58 -11.78 -3.17
C VAL A 100 13.87 -10.30 -3.41
N VAL A 101 12.94 -9.58 -4.06
CA VAL A 101 12.88 -8.12 -4.07
C VAL A 101 11.64 -7.71 -3.28
N VAL A 102 11.80 -6.78 -2.34
CA VAL A 102 10.71 -6.26 -1.50
C VAL A 102 10.53 -4.77 -1.72
N CYS A 103 9.29 -4.31 -1.85
CA CYS A 103 8.97 -2.89 -1.92
C CYS A 103 9.07 -2.23 -0.56
N VAL A 104 9.55 -0.98 -0.54
CA VAL A 104 9.53 -0.11 0.63
C VAL A 104 9.16 1.32 0.22
N PRO A 105 8.48 2.09 1.09
CA PRO A 105 8.19 3.51 0.82
C PRO A 105 9.46 4.32 0.54
N SER A 106 9.37 5.40 -0.23
CA SER A 106 10.55 6.26 -0.50
C SER A 106 11.04 6.99 0.76
N GLY A 107 10.13 7.27 1.70
CA GLY A 107 10.43 7.95 2.97
C GLY A 107 11.04 7.08 4.07
N VAL A 108 11.34 5.81 3.79
CA VAL A 108 11.80 4.84 4.80
C VAL A 108 13.24 5.14 5.26
N THR A 109 13.48 5.04 6.57
CA THR A 109 14.81 5.24 7.16
C THR A 109 15.74 4.06 6.90
N GLU A 110 17.05 4.27 7.01
CA GLU A 110 18.04 3.19 6.86
C GLU A 110 17.87 2.05 7.88
N VAL A 111 17.36 2.35 9.08
CA VAL A 111 17.05 1.35 10.11
C VAL A 111 15.87 0.48 9.68
N GLU A 112 14.80 1.10 9.16
CA GLU A 112 13.62 0.40 8.67
C GLU A 112 13.95 -0.44 7.42
N LYS A 113 14.77 0.06 6.48
CA LYS A 113 15.27 -0.73 5.33
C LYS A 113 16.00 -2.00 5.78
N ARG A 114 16.88 -1.87 6.79
CA ARG A 114 17.61 -3.01 7.36
C ARG A 114 16.65 -4.02 7.99
N ALA A 115 15.64 -3.56 8.73
CA ALA A 115 14.64 -4.42 9.33
C ALA A 115 13.88 -5.24 8.27
N VAL A 116 13.48 -4.62 7.15
CA VAL A 116 12.80 -5.34 6.05
C VAL A 116 13.70 -6.41 5.44
N ILE A 117 14.97 -6.10 5.19
CA ILE A 117 15.93 -7.07 4.65
C ILE A 117 16.15 -8.23 5.62
N GLU A 118 16.35 -7.94 6.91
CA GLU A 118 16.57 -8.96 7.93
C GLU A 118 15.36 -9.88 8.07
N ALA A 119 14.15 -9.32 8.17
CA ALA A 119 12.91 -10.08 8.21
C ALA A 119 12.75 -10.98 6.97
N THR A 120 13.10 -10.46 5.79
CA THR A 120 13.05 -11.20 4.51
C THR A 120 14.03 -12.37 4.49
N ILE A 121 15.26 -12.17 4.98
CA ILE A 121 16.28 -13.22 5.08
C ILE A 121 15.85 -14.30 6.08
N ASN A 122 15.37 -13.90 7.27
CA ASN A 122 14.89 -14.82 8.31
C ASN A 122 13.63 -15.59 7.89
N ALA A 123 12.81 -14.99 7.03
CA ALA A 123 11.63 -15.62 6.45
C ALA A 123 11.96 -16.69 5.40
N GLY A 124 13.20 -16.71 4.86
CA GLY A 124 13.70 -17.78 4.00
C GLY A 124 14.41 -17.33 2.72
N ALA A 125 14.56 -16.02 2.49
CA ALA A 125 15.29 -15.51 1.34
C ALA A 125 16.80 -15.83 1.40
N ARG A 126 17.45 -15.86 0.24
CA ARG A 126 18.89 -16.03 0.14
C ARG A 126 19.60 -14.77 0.65
N GLU A 127 20.50 -14.92 1.61
CA GLU A 127 21.16 -13.81 2.35
C GLU A 127 21.73 -12.69 1.47
N ARG A 128 22.31 -13.04 0.30
CA ARG A 128 22.95 -12.06 -0.60
C ARG A 128 22.01 -11.47 -1.65
N ASP A 129 20.79 -11.99 -1.74
CA ASP A 129 19.85 -11.75 -2.83
C ASP A 129 18.47 -11.33 -2.27
N ALA A 130 18.45 -10.59 -1.16
CA ALA A 130 17.28 -9.90 -0.62
C ALA A 130 17.41 -8.40 -0.92
N TYR A 131 16.80 -7.93 -2.00
CA TYR A 131 16.91 -6.56 -2.46
C TYR A 131 15.68 -5.74 -2.05
N LEU A 132 15.84 -4.43 -2.01
CA LEU A 132 14.69 -3.51 -1.92
C LEU A 132 14.54 -2.72 -3.22
N VAL A 133 13.31 -2.31 -3.51
CA VAL A 133 12.97 -1.34 -4.53
C VAL A 133 12.06 -0.29 -3.89
N GLU A 134 12.20 0.97 -4.28
CA GLU A 134 11.30 2.02 -3.82
C GLU A 134 9.90 1.81 -4.41
N GLU A 135 8.89 1.88 -3.57
CA GLU A 135 7.47 1.72 -3.91
C GLU A 135 7.03 2.61 -5.08
N PRO A 136 7.28 3.94 -5.11
CA PRO A 136 6.90 4.76 -6.27
C PRO A 136 7.59 4.33 -7.57
N MET A 137 8.84 3.83 -7.51
CA MET A 137 9.52 3.30 -8.68
C MET A 137 8.85 2.02 -9.17
N ALA A 138 8.54 1.09 -8.26
CA ALA A 138 7.83 -0.13 -8.60
C ALA A 138 6.42 0.17 -9.15
N ALA A 139 5.68 1.08 -8.52
CA ALA A 139 4.37 1.52 -8.98
C ALA A 139 4.42 2.10 -10.39
N ALA A 140 5.39 2.98 -10.69
CA ALA A 140 5.55 3.57 -12.01
C ALA A 140 5.88 2.54 -13.10
N ILE A 141 6.78 1.59 -12.81
CA ILE A 141 7.10 0.49 -13.73
C ILE A 141 5.86 -0.38 -13.98
N GLY A 142 5.12 -0.73 -12.92
CA GLY A 142 3.91 -1.54 -13.03
C GLY A 142 2.75 -0.84 -13.75
N ALA A 143 2.70 0.49 -13.67
CA ALA A 143 1.74 1.32 -14.40
C ALA A 143 2.16 1.58 -15.87
N GLY A 144 3.32 1.07 -16.30
CA GLY A 144 3.81 1.22 -17.67
C GLY A 144 4.40 2.58 -18.01
N LEU A 145 4.80 3.38 -17.01
CA LEU A 145 5.44 4.66 -17.25
C LEU A 145 6.87 4.49 -17.81
N PRO A 146 7.33 5.39 -18.71
CA PRO A 146 8.65 5.31 -19.35
C PRO A 146 9.78 5.76 -18.40
N VAL A 147 9.91 5.14 -17.23
CA VAL A 147 10.80 5.57 -16.15
C VAL A 147 12.28 5.60 -16.51
N ALA A 148 12.70 4.86 -17.53
CA ALA A 148 14.10 4.80 -17.99
C ALA A 148 14.45 5.90 -19.01
N GLU A 149 13.46 6.58 -19.56
CA GLU A 149 13.63 7.63 -20.56
C GLU A 149 13.98 8.99 -19.89
N PRO A 150 14.65 9.90 -20.61
CA PRO A 150 14.91 11.27 -20.14
C PRO A 150 13.64 12.16 -20.22
N THR A 151 12.52 11.65 -19.71
CA THR A 151 11.23 12.35 -19.60
C THR A 151 10.77 12.33 -18.15
N GLY A 152 10.00 13.33 -17.73
CA GLY A 152 9.35 13.37 -16.43
C GLY A 152 8.14 12.44 -16.38
N SER A 153 8.16 11.43 -15.51
CA SER A 153 7.01 10.57 -15.22
C SER A 153 6.55 10.80 -13.79
N MET A 154 5.33 11.31 -13.60
CA MET A 154 4.76 11.49 -12.25
C MET A 154 3.83 10.35 -11.87
N VAL A 155 4.08 9.77 -10.70
CA VAL A 155 3.23 8.74 -10.10
C VAL A 155 2.79 9.16 -8.69
N VAL A 156 1.54 8.84 -8.36
CA VAL A 156 0.94 9.02 -7.04
C VAL A 156 0.36 7.68 -6.62
N ASP A 157 1.05 6.99 -5.72
CA ASP A 157 0.64 5.70 -5.20
C ASP A 157 -0.01 5.86 -3.84
N ILE A 158 -1.29 5.52 -3.72
CA ILE A 158 -2.06 5.67 -2.47
C ILE A 158 -2.38 4.28 -1.94
N GLY A 159 -1.57 3.82 -0.99
CA GLY A 159 -1.69 2.51 -0.37
C GLY A 159 -2.64 2.48 0.84
N GLY A 160 -2.41 1.49 1.70
CA GLY A 160 -3.11 1.39 2.99
C GLY A 160 -2.57 2.39 4.03
N GLY A 161 -1.25 2.42 4.24
CA GLY A 161 -0.64 3.25 5.28
C GLY A 161 0.07 4.51 4.77
N THR A 162 0.41 4.58 3.49
CA THR A 162 1.19 5.67 2.91
C THR A 162 0.64 6.12 1.56
N SER A 163 0.83 7.42 1.28
CA SER A 163 0.71 7.98 -0.06
C SER A 163 2.10 8.43 -0.52
N GLU A 164 2.56 7.89 -1.63
CA GLU A 164 3.86 8.18 -2.24
C GLU A 164 3.66 8.99 -3.52
N VAL A 165 4.18 10.21 -3.56
CA VAL A 165 4.23 11.04 -4.75
C VAL A 165 5.66 11.07 -5.25
N ALA A 166 5.90 10.79 -6.53
CA ALA A 166 7.23 10.87 -7.10
C ALA A 166 7.24 11.32 -8.56
N VAL A 167 8.29 12.05 -8.93
CA VAL A 167 8.69 12.27 -10.33
C VAL A 167 9.93 11.46 -10.62
N ILE A 168 9.87 10.65 -11.67
CA ILE A 168 10.90 9.70 -12.07
C ILE A 168 11.41 10.07 -13.46
N SER A 169 12.73 9.96 -13.65
CA SER A 169 13.38 10.09 -14.95
C SER A 169 14.71 9.33 -14.93
N LEU A 170 15.13 8.78 -16.08
CA LEU A 170 16.42 8.07 -16.21
C LEU A 170 16.64 6.95 -15.17
N GLY A 171 15.57 6.28 -14.75
CA GLY A 171 15.59 5.19 -13.76
C GLY A 171 15.88 5.66 -12.33
N GLY A 172 15.73 6.96 -12.04
CA GLY A 172 15.91 7.54 -10.71
C GLY A 172 14.72 8.39 -10.28
N VAL A 173 14.44 8.40 -8.98
CA VAL A 173 13.50 9.34 -8.37
C VAL A 173 14.17 10.71 -8.30
N VAL A 174 13.58 11.71 -8.98
CA VAL A 174 14.10 13.08 -9.04
C VAL A 174 13.57 13.91 -7.88
N THR A 175 12.26 13.84 -7.65
CA THR A 175 11.57 14.44 -6.52
C THR A 175 10.58 13.44 -5.96
N SER A 176 10.43 13.41 -4.64
CA SER A 176 9.39 12.61 -4.00
C SER A 176 8.90 13.22 -2.70
N LYS A 177 7.70 12.81 -2.32
CA LYS A 177 7.07 13.12 -1.04
C LYS A 177 6.29 11.89 -0.58
N SER A 178 6.63 11.42 0.62
CA SER A 178 5.90 10.37 1.33
C SER A 178 5.04 11.01 2.42
N LEU A 179 3.79 10.55 2.53
CA LEU A 179 2.86 10.89 3.59
C LEU A 179 2.39 9.63 4.29
N ARG A 180 2.23 9.69 5.61
CA ARG A 180 1.56 8.66 6.42
C ARG A 180 0.05 8.94 6.51
N ILE A 181 -0.54 9.27 5.36
CA ILE A 181 -1.97 9.54 5.19
C ILE A 181 -2.37 8.78 3.93
N ALA A 182 -3.25 7.79 4.08
CA ALA A 182 -3.70 6.91 3.02
C ALA A 182 -4.99 6.19 3.43
N GLY A 183 -5.24 4.97 2.93
CA GLY A 183 -6.46 4.22 3.18
C GLY A 183 -6.84 4.06 4.65
N ASP A 184 -5.89 3.80 5.55
CA ASP A 184 -6.12 3.56 6.98
C ASP A 184 -6.59 4.84 7.69
N GLU A 185 -5.91 5.96 7.42
CA GLU A 185 -6.30 7.27 7.97
C GLU A 185 -7.69 7.69 7.45
N LEU A 186 -8.00 7.46 6.17
CA LEU A 186 -9.35 7.73 5.64
C LEU A 186 -10.44 6.96 6.42
N ASP A 187 -10.16 5.71 6.82
CA ASP A 187 -11.09 4.93 7.65
C ASP A 187 -11.21 5.54 9.06
N GLU A 188 -10.11 5.98 9.67
CA GLU A 188 -10.13 6.66 10.98
C GLU A 188 -10.95 7.96 10.94
N TYR A 189 -10.82 8.77 9.90
CA TYR A 189 -11.63 9.98 9.71
C TYR A 189 -13.14 9.65 9.61
N ILE A 190 -13.51 8.58 8.90
CA ILE A 190 -14.90 8.10 8.85
C ILE A 190 -15.38 7.64 10.24
N VAL A 191 -14.59 6.84 10.97
CA VAL A 191 -14.94 6.41 12.34
C VAL A 191 -15.19 7.61 13.24
N ASN A 192 -14.30 8.60 13.20
CA ASN A 192 -14.36 9.79 14.04
C ASN A 192 -15.55 10.68 13.69
N TYR A 193 -15.85 10.85 12.40
CA TYR A 193 -17.02 11.58 11.94
C TYR A 193 -18.32 10.94 12.46
N ILE A 194 -18.50 9.63 12.24
CA ILE A 194 -19.70 8.90 12.70
C ILE A 194 -19.85 8.95 14.22
N LYS A 195 -18.75 8.81 14.95
CA LYS A 195 -18.74 8.92 16.41
C LYS A 195 -19.19 10.31 16.88
N LYS A 196 -18.71 11.37 16.22
CA LYS A 196 -19.01 12.75 16.59
C LYS A 196 -20.44 13.15 16.25
N GLU A 197 -20.89 12.90 15.02
CA GLU A 197 -22.20 13.37 14.53
C GLU A 197 -23.35 12.51 15.06
N TYR A 198 -23.17 11.20 15.20
CA TYR A 198 -24.25 10.27 15.55
C TYR A 198 -24.15 9.68 16.95
N SER A 199 -23.08 9.98 17.70
CA SER A 199 -22.74 9.28 18.95
C SER A 199 -22.71 7.76 18.77
N LEU A 200 -22.27 7.28 17.60
CA LEU A 200 -22.27 5.87 17.23
C LEU A 200 -20.84 5.36 17.08
N MET A 201 -20.49 4.30 17.81
CA MET A 201 -19.21 3.61 17.65
C MET A 201 -19.31 2.54 16.56
N ILE A 202 -18.46 2.64 15.55
CA ILE A 202 -18.26 1.64 14.50
C ILE A 202 -16.80 1.16 14.50
N GLY A 203 -16.55 -0.02 13.93
CA GLY A 203 -15.19 -0.54 13.76
C GLY A 203 -14.58 -0.23 12.39
N GLU A 204 -13.27 -0.42 12.26
CA GLU A 204 -12.47 -0.19 11.04
C GLU A 204 -13.12 -0.84 9.80
N ARG A 205 -13.52 -2.12 9.88
CA ARG A 205 -14.18 -2.82 8.77
C ARG A 205 -15.45 -2.11 8.27
N THR A 206 -16.25 -1.54 9.18
CA THR A 206 -17.46 -0.81 8.79
C THR A 206 -17.09 0.50 8.11
N ALA A 207 -16.04 1.18 8.59
CA ALA A 207 -15.52 2.39 7.95
C ALA A 207 -14.93 2.11 6.56
N GLU A 208 -14.14 1.05 6.40
CA GLU A 208 -13.63 0.57 5.11
C GLU A 208 -14.79 0.28 4.14
N GLU A 209 -15.86 -0.38 4.61
CA GLU A 209 -17.04 -0.65 3.79
C GLU A 209 -17.76 0.64 3.37
N ILE A 210 -17.86 1.64 4.25
CA ILE A 210 -18.40 2.97 3.91
C ILE A 210 -17.53 3.63 2.84
N LYS A 211 -16.21 3.67 3.05
CA LYS A 211 -15.22 4.24 2.13
C LYS A 211 -15.34 3.64 0.73
N LEU A 212 -15.37 2.32 0.62
CA LEU A 212 -15.43 1.60 -0.65
C LEU A 212 -16.77 1.76 -1.38
N THR A 213 -17.87 1.95 -0.66
CA THR A 213 -19.21 1.97 -1.26
C THR A 213 -19.69 3.37 -1.61
N ILE A 214 -19.58 4.32 -0.67
CA ILE A 214 -20.11 5.69 -0.80
C ILE A 214 -19.06 6.78 -0.54
N GLY A 215 -17.79 6.40 -0.33
CA GLY A 215 -16.70 7.36 -0.17
C GLY A 215 -16.40 8.10 -1.47
N SER A 216 -16.09 9.40 -1.33
CA SER A 216 -15.76 10.27 -2.46
C SER A 216 -14.78 11.36 -2.04
N ALA A 217 -13.94 11.79 -2.98
CA ALA A 217 -13.11 12.98 -2.90
C ALA A 217 -13.72 14.19 -3.65
N TYR A 218 -14.76 13.96 -4.44
CA TYR A 218 -15.45 15.02 -5.21
C TYR A 218 -16.98 14.88 -5.10
N PRO A 219 -17.77 15.97 -5.22
CA PRO A 219 -19.22 15.87 -5.21
C PRO A 219 -19.77 14.88 -6.25
N ILE A 220 -20.62 13.95 -5.82
CA ILE A 220 -21.27 12.94 -6.66
C ILE A 220 -22.78 13.26 -6.75
N HIS A 221 -23.34 13.13 -7.95
CA HIS A 221 -24.78 13.22 -8.18
C HIS A 221 -25.30 12.00 -8.97
N PRO A 222 -26.41 11.36 -8.54
CA PRO A 222 -27.17 11.65 -7.32
C PRO A 222 -26.41 11.27 -6.04
N GLU A 223 -26.83 11.85 -4.91
CA GLU A 223 -26.27 11.50 -3.59
C GLU A 223 -26.55 10.03 -3.27
N GLU A 224 -25.51 9.30 -2.85
CA GLU A 224 -25.61 7.90 -2.44
C GLU A 224 -25.84 7.79 -0.94
N LYS A 225 -26.48 6.70 -0.50
CA LYS A 225 -26.81 6.47 0.90
C LYS A 225 -26.53 5.04 1.32
N LYS A 226 -26.18 4.86 2.59
CA LYS A 226 -25.89 3.54 3.17
C LYS A 226 -26.40 3.44 4.59
N GLN A 227 -27.04 2.32 4.93
CA GLN A 227 -27.34 1.99 6.32
C GLN A 227 -26.14 1.34 6.99
N ILE A 228 -25.79 1.83 8.17
CA ILE A 228 -24.70 1.28 8.98
C ILE A 228 -25.18 1.00 10.40
N ARG A 229 -24.58 -0.03 11.01
CA ARG A 229 -24.90 -0.47 12.37
C ARG A 229 -23.68 -0.36 13.25
N GLY A 230 -23.87 0.18 14.44
CA GLY A 230 -22.84 0.34 15.45
C GLY A 230 -23.41 0.24 16.86
N ARG A 231 -22.56 0.55 17.85
CA ARG A 231 -22.95 0.65 19.25
C ARG A 231 -23.22 2.11 19.58
N ASP A 232 -24.45 2.42 19.98
CA ASP A 232 -24.81 3.76 20.44
C ASP A 232 -24.09 4.06 21.75
N LEU A 233 -23.37 5.18 21.80
CA LEU A 233 -22.55 5.55 22.96
C LEU A 233 -23.38 6.08 24.13
N ILE A 234 -24.62 6.48 23.87
CA ILE A 234 -25.54 6.99 24.88
C ILE A 234 -26.23 5.82 25.59
N SER A 235 -26.91 4.96 24.84
CA SER A 235 -27.66 3.82 25.40
C SER A 235 -26.81 2.56 25.61
N GLY A 236 -25.67 2.46 24.93
CA GLY A 236 -24.84 1.25 24.90
C GLY A 236 -25.38 0.13 24.00
N LEU A 237 -26.55 0.31 23.36
CA LEU A 237 -27.23 -0.70 22.56
C LEU A 237 -26.89 -0.60 21.06
N PRO A 238 -27.09 -1.68 20.27
CA PRO A 238 -26.96 -1.60 18.83
C PRO A 238 -27.96 -0.61 18.21
N LYS A 239 -27.49 0.28 17.35
CA LYS A 239 -28.29 1.27 16.63
C LYS A 239 -27.92 1.27 15.14
N THR A 240 -28.93 1.46 14.30
CA THR A 240 -28.76 1.61 12.84
C THR A 240 -29.05 3.05 12.45
N ILE A 241 -28.20 3.62 11.62
CA ILE A 241 -28.37 4.96 11.03
C ILE A 241 -28.19 4.88 9.52
N GLU A 242 -28.68 5.89 8.80
CA GLU A 242 -28.39 6.12 7.39
C GLU A 242 -27.35 7.23 7.28
N VAL A 243 -26.32 7.01 6.46
CA VAL A 243 -25.25 7.98 6.17
C VAL A 243 -25.19 8.23 4.66
N THR A 244 -24.84 9.46 4.25
CA THR A 244 -24.79 9.84 2.84
C THR A 244 -23.38 10.05 2.30
N SER A 245 -23.20 9.99 0.99
CA SER A 245 -21.92 10.27 0.34
C SER A 245 -21.43 11.71 0.57
N GLN A 246 -22.33 12.66 0.80
CA GLN A 246 -21.98 14.06 1.10
C GLN A 246 -21.35 14.20 2.50
N GLU A 247 -21.89 13.47 3.48
CA GLU A 247 -21.31 13.40 4.82
C GLU A 247 -19.91 12.78 4.79
N ILE A 248 -19.74 11.69 4.04
CA ILE A 248 -18.44 11.02 3.91
C ILE A 248 -17.44 11.89 3.14
N LEU A 249 -17.86 12.58 2.09
CA LEU A 249 -17.04 13.57 1.39
C LEU A 249 -16.51 14.63 2.36
N HIS A 250 -17.38 15.16 3.24
CA HIS A 250 -16.97 16.14 4.25
C HIS A 250 -16.01 15.53 5.29
N ALA A 251 -16.25 14.29 5.72
CA ALA A 251 -15.36 13.59 6.65
C ALA A 251 -13.95 13.38 6.09
N LEU A 252 -13.84 13.14 4.78
CA LEU A 252 -12.56 12.85 4.09
C LEU A 252 -11.84 14.09 3.56
N GLN A 253 -12.43 15.29 3.65
CA GLN A 253 -11.89 16.49 3.03
C GLN A 253 -10.46 16.82 3.51
N GLU A 254 -10.21 16.74 4.82
CA GLU A 254 -8.89 17.02 5.40
C GLU A 254 -7.79 16.05 4.93
N PRO A 255 -7.92 14.71 5.09
CA PRO A 255 -6.89 13.78 4.66
C PRO A 255 -6.70 13.75 3.14
N VAL A 256 -7.77 13.94 2.35
CA VAL A 256 -7.68 14.02 0.88
C VAL A 256 -6.92 15.28 0.45
N ASN A 257 -7.20 16.44 1.06
CA ASN A 257 -6.47 17.66 0.75
C ASN A 257 -4.99 17.55 1.10
N ALA A 258 -4.62 16.86 2.18
CA ALA A 258 -3.22 16.61 2.51
C ALA A 258 -2.49 15.83 1.39
N ILE A 259 -3.16 14.87 0.75
CA ILE A 259 -2.62 14.14 -0.42
C ILE A 259 -2.45 15.09 -1.61
N VAL A 260 -3.46 15.91 -1.91
CA VAL A 260 -3.39 16.93 -2.98
C VAL A 260 -2.26 17.93 -2.74
N ASP A 261 -2.06 18.37 -1.50
CA ASP A 261 -0.99 19.28 -1.12
C ASP A 261 0.40 18.65 -1.30
N ALA A 262 0.55 17.34 -1.06
CA ALA A 262 1.80 16.64 -1.38
C ALA A 262 2.05 16.54 -2.89
N ILE A 263 1.00 16.38 -3.70
CA ILE A 263 1.11 16.41 -5.17
C ILE A 263 1.61 17.79 -5.62
N LYS A 264 0.97 18.86 -5.16
CA LYS A 264 1.37 20.25 -5.47
C LYS A 264 2.79 20.54 -5.01
N PHE A 265 3.14 20.16 -3.78
CA PHE A 265 4.50 20.31 -3.26
C PHE A 265 5.55 19.62 -4.13
N THR A 266 5.28 18.38 -4.56
CA THR A 266 6.22 17.63 -5.41
C THR A 266 6.39 18.32 -6.77
N LEU A 267 5.29 18.79 -7.38
CA LEU A 267 5.34 19.57 -8.62
C LEU A 267 6.17 20.85 -8.46
N GLU A 268 5.98 21.60 -7.38
CA GLU A 268 6.74 22.83 -7.09
C GLU A 268 8.25 22.59 -6.93
N LYS A 269 8.66 21.41 -6.47
CA LYS A 269 10.07 21.03 -6.32
C LYS A 269 10.67 20.43 -7.58
N THR A 270 9.85 20.09 -8.56
CA THR A 270 10.28 19.40 -9.78
C THR A 270 10.99 20.38 -10.72
N PRO A 271 12.13 20.01 -11.34
CA PRO A 271 12.79 20.83 -12.34
C PRO A 271 11.82 21.25 -13.46
N PRO A 272 11.91 22.49 -13.97
CA PRO A 272 10.96 23.02 -14.97
C PRO A 272 10.82 22.14 -16.22
N GLU A 273 11.91 21.52 -16.67
CA GLU A 273 11.92 20.64 -17.84
C GLU A 273 11.05 19.41 -17.62
N LEU A 274 11.16 18.75 -16.46
CA LEU A 274 10.35 17.57 -16.14
C LEU A 274 8.91 17.95 -15.78
N ALA A 275 8.70 19.13 -15.20
CA ALA A 275 7.35 19.64 -14.95
C ALA A 275 6.60 19.89 -16.26
N ALA A 276 7.28 20.36 -17.32
CA ALA A 276 6.69 20.50 -18.65
C ALA A 276 6.26 19.15 -19.24
N ASP A 277 7.09 18.11 -19.10
CA ASP A 277 6.72 16.75 -19.54
C ASP A 277 5.45 16.23 -18.83
N ILE A 278 5.33 16.49 -17.52
CA ILE A 278 4.17 16.09 -16.71
C ILE A 278 2.91 16.88 -17.10
N MET A 279 3.04 18.15 -17.49
CA MET A 279 1.91 18.93 -17.99
C MET A 279 1.29 18.32 -19.26
N GLU A 280 2.11 17.68 -20.10
CA GLU A 280 1.66 17.02 -21.33
C GLU A 280 1.16 15.59 -21.07
N THR A 281 1.88 14.81 -20.27
CA THR A 281 1.62 13.38 -20.04
C THR A 281 0.66 13.09 -18.87
N GLY A 282 0.53 14.03 -17.94
CA GLY A 282 -0.35 13.93 -16.78
C GLY A 282 0.25 13.20 -15.57
N ILE A 283 -0.60 13.03 -14.56
CA ILE A 283 -0.31 12.37 -13.29
C ILE A 283 -0.91 10.97 -13.32
N MET A 284 -0.10 9.95 -13.03
CA MET A 284 -0.58 8.57 -12.91
C MET A 284 -0.92 8.23 -11.45
N LEU A 285 -2.17 7.85 -11.17
CA LEU A 285 -2.62 7.35 -9.88
C LEU A 285 -2.53 5.82 -9.83
N THR A 286 -1.97 5.31 -8.75
CA THR A 286 -1.90 3.88 -8.43
C THR A 286 -2.28 3.61 -6.97
N GLY A 287 -2.33 2.33 -6.59
CA GLY A 287 -2.69 1.91 -5.25
C GLY A 287 -4.19 1.84 -5.04
N GLY A 288 -4.62 1.24 -3.92
CA GLY A 288 -6.03 1.07 -3.61
C GLY A 288 -6.79 2.38 -3.38
N GLY A 289 -6.10 3.41 -2.87
CA GLY A 289 -6.68 4.72 -2.63
C GLY A 289 -6.95 5.52 -3.91
N ALA A 290 -6.31 5.19 -5.04
CA ALA A 290 -6.64 5.77 -6.34
C ALA A 290 -8.10 5.50 -6.77
N LEU A 291 -8.74 4.48 -6.17
CA LEU A 291 -10.13 4.10 -6.46
C LEU A 291 -11.16 4.93 -5.69
N LEU A 292 -10.74 5.89 -4.87
CA LEU A 292 -11.66 6.83 -4.22
C LEU A 292 -12.36 7.68 -5.28
N LYS A 293 -13.70 7.63 -5.33
CA LYS A 293 -14.50 8.28 -6.38
C LYS A 293 -14.16 9.78 -6.48
N GLY A 294 -13.91 10.25 -7.69
CA GLY A 294 -13.64 11.66 -7.98
C GLY A 294 -12.29 12.19 -7.50
N LEU A 295 -11.38 11.34 -7.00
CA LEU A 295 -10.06 11.79 -6.59
C LEU A 295 -9.24 12.34 -7.77
N ASP A 296 -9.31 11.67 -8.92
CA ASP A 296 -8.76 12.12 -10.20
C ASP A 296 -9.30 13.49 -10.61
N GLN A 297 -10.61 13.71 -10.46
CA GLN A 297 -11.28 14.98 -10.77
C GLN A 297 -10.82 16.10 -9.84
N LEU A 298 -10.73 15.83 -8.54
CA LEU A 298 -10.22 16.79 -7.57
C LEU A 298 -8.78 17.17 -7.90
N ILE A 299 -7.90 16.19 -8.14
CA ILE A 299 -6.50 16.44 -8.47
C ILE A 299 -6.39 17.25 -9.77
N ASN A 300 -7.17 16.91 -10.79
CA ASN A 300 -7.21 17.68 -12.04
C ASN A 300 -7.64 19.13 -11.81
N GLN A 301 -8.70 19.36 -11.03
CA GLN A 301 -9.17 20.71 -10.70
C GLN A 301 -8.09 21.52 -9.97
N GLU A 302 -7.40 20.88 -9.03
CA GLU A 302 -6.46 21.55 -8.12
C GLU A 302 -5.06 21.76 -8.73
N THR A 303 -4.67 20.95 -9.72
CA THR A 303 -3.36 21.02 -10.38
C THR A 303 -3.41 21.56 -11.80
N GLY A 304 -4.56 21.49 -12.47
CA GLY A 304 -4.72 21.76 -13.89
C GLY A 304 -4.11 20.71 -14.82
N MET A 305 -3.59 19.60 -14.28
CA MET A 305 -2.93 18.55 -15.06
C MET A 305 -3.87 17.39 -15.38
N PRO A 306 -3.73 16.71 -16.54
CA PRO A 306 -4.43 15.45 -16.79
C PRO A 306 -4.13 14.43 -15.68
N VAL A 307 -5.12 13.66 -15.26
CA VAL A 307 -4.96 12.63 -14.24
C VAL A 307 -5.48 11.31 -14.80
N HIS A 308 -4.66 10.28 -14.68
CA HIS A 308 -4.94 8.94 -15.19
C HIS A 308 -4.88 7.95 -14.03
N ILE A 309 -5.82 7.00 -13.97
CA ILE A 309 -5.74 5.89 -13.04
C ILE A 309 -5.15 4.71 -13.81
N ALA A 310 -4.15 4.04 -13.24
CA ALA A 310 -3.55 2.86 -13.84
C ALA A 310 -4.61 1.75 -14.08
N GLU A 311 -4.38 0.89 -15.07
CA GLU A 311 -5.34 -0.18 -15.42
C GLU A 311 -5.51 -1.19 -14.27
N GLU A 312 -4.43 -1.53 -13.58
CA GLU A 312 -4.42 -2.43 -12.43
C GLU A 312 -3.84 -1.73 -11.18
N PRO A 313 -4.52 -0.70 -10.62
CA PRO A 313 -3.91 0.19 -9.64
C PRO A 313 -3.54 -0.54 -8.35
N LEU A 314 -4.30 -1.57 -7.97
CA LEU A 314 -4.01 -2.45 -6.83
C LEU A 314 -2.79 -3.35 -7.01
N ASN A 315 -2.38 -3.60 -8.26
CA ASN A 315 -1.31 -4.55 -8.59
C ASN A 315 -0.03 -3.86 -9.09
N CYS A 316 -0.03 -2.55 -9.36
CA CYS A 316 1.10 -1.83 -9.95
C CYS A 316 2.43 -2.12 -9.21
N VAL A 317 2.46 -1.99 -7.89
CA VAL A 317 3.67 -2.20 -7.08
C VAL A 317 4.24 -3.61 -7.26
N VAL A 318 3.40 -4.64 -7.12
CA VAL A 318 3.85 -6.04 -7.25
C VAL A 318 4.21 -6.41 -8.70
N LEU A 319 3.51 -5.85 -9.69
CA LEU A 319 3.80 -6.05 -11.11
C LEU A 319 5.14 -5.42 -11.49
N GLY A 320 5.37 -4.16 -11.10
CA GLY A 320 6.64 -3.48 -11.35
C GLY A 320 7.80 -4.17 -10.64
N THR A 321 7.58 -4.68 -9.42
CA THR A 321 8.58 -5.49 -8.71
C THR A 321 8.90 -6.79 -9.45
N GLY A 322 7.87 -7.46 -9.99
CA GLY A 322 8.03 -8.60 -10.88
C GLY A 322 8.90 -8.28 -12.10
N LEU A 323 8.62 -7.16 -12.76
CA LEU A 323 9.39 -6.68 -13.92
C LEU A 323 10.85 -6.37 -13.55
N VAL A 324 11.09 -5.74 -12.40
CA VAL A 324 12.45 -5.49 -11.87
C VAL A 324 13.22 -6.80 -11.67
N LEU A 325 12.58 -7.83 -11.15
CA LEU A 325 13.17 -9.17 -11.00
C LEU A 325 13.44 -9.86 -12.33
N GLU A 326 12.55 -9.68 -13.30
CA GLU A 326 12.71 -10.25 -14.64
C GLU A 326 13.91 -9.66 -15.36
N HIS A 327 14.15 -8.37 -15.13
CA HIS A 327 15.19 -7.55 -15.76
C HIS A 327 16.28 -7.09 -14.79
N ILE A 328 16.59 -7.92 -13.78
CA ILE A 328 17.48 -7.53 -12.67
C ILE A 328 18.87 -7.06 -13.11
N ASP A 329 19.39 -7.58 -14.24
CA ASP A 329 20.71 -7.20 -14.73
C ASP A 329 20.74 -5.80 -15.35
N THR A 330 19.65 -5.38 -15.98
CA THR A 330 19.49 -4.04 -16.58
C THR A 330 18.96 -3.03 -15.57
N LEU A 331 18.16 -3.46 -14.60
CA LEU A 331 17.55 -2.62 -13.57
C LEU A 331 18.32 -2.66 -12.23
N LYS A 332 19.63 -2.94 -12.25
CA LYS A 332 20.44 -2.92 -11.02
C LYS A 332 20.48 -1.54 -10.35
N SER A 333 20.31 -0.46 -11.11
CA SER A 333 20.36 0.92 -10.60
C SER A 333 19.22 1.22 -9.63
N VAL A 334 18.04 0.64 -9.84
CA VAL A 334 16.86 0.85 -8.97
C VAL A 334 16.87 -0.01 -7.72
N LEU A 335 17.80 -0.98 -7.61
CA LEU A 335 17.86 -1.89 -6.47
C LEU A 335 18.76 -1.39 -5.34
N ILE A 336 18.23 -1.47 -4.13
CA ILE A 336 18.98 -1.28 -2.89
C ILE A 336 19.45 -2.66 -2.42
N SER A 337 20.77 -2.87 -2.37
CA SER A 337 21.38 -4.14 -2.00
C SER A 337 21.74 -4.19 -0.51
N PRO A 338 21.64 -5.35 0.17
CA PRO A 338 22.05 -5.53 1.56
C PRO A 338 23.47 -5.05 1.87
N ARG A 339 24.38 -5.15 0.89
CA ARG A 339 25.79 -4.73 1.04
C ARG A 339 25.96 -3.22 1.12
N LYS A 340 25.05 -2.43 0.55
CA LYS A 340 25.10 -0.96 0.62
C LYS A 340 24.63 -0.43 1.98
N LEU A 341 23.96 -1.28 2.75
CA LEU A 341 23.36 -0.96 4.05
C LEU A 341 24.22 -1.45 5.23
N ARG A 342 25.38 -2.08 4.99
CA ARG A 342 26.33 -2.47 6.04
C ARG A 342 27.29 -1.34 6.35
#